data_AF-A0ABD2NJ34-F1
#
_entry.id   AF-A0ABD2NJ34-F1
#
_cell.length_a   1.000
_cell.length_b   1.000
_cell.length_c   1.000
_cell.angle_alpha   90.00
_cell.angle_beta   90.00
_cell.angle_gamma   90.00
#
_symmetry.space_group_name_H-M   'P 1'
#
loop_
_entity.id
_entity.type
_entity.pdbx_description
1 polymer ?
#
loop_
_entity_poly.entity_id
_entity_poly.type
_entity_poly.pdbx_seq_one_letter_code
_entity_poly.pdbx_strand_id
1 'polypeptide(L)'
;MIIYDIRYMRSMKLFNNRKMLVFKSVLFCLLFSCLNAENICFKNVTVHGYNLHNHTIEKVIISSNNLKDELPKFVFDTIEMENENVAVLYENCISDMDSLKELLLKKNGIQEIRPGALKNLPALRIIKLNGNKLKTIKRGVFNNLLVSEIDLRENEIEFIEDTAFNNMPQLLVIRLTLNKLTKWNKIGFSTHLT
;
A
#
# COMPACT_ATOMS: atom_id res chain seq x y z
N MET A 1 13.11 -4.13 -24.78
CA MET A 1 13.67 -3.69 -26.07
C MET A 1 12.57 -3.71 -27.11
N ILE A 2 11.87 -2.59 -27.29
CA ILE A 2 11.04 -2.35 -28.49
C ILE A 2 11.52 -1.00 -29.01
N ILE A 3 12.30 -1.06 -30.09
CA ILE A 3 12.85 0.10 -30.78
C ILE A 3 11.70 0.68 -31.61
N TYR A 4 11.23 1.88 -31.25
CA TYR A 4 10.36 2.64 -32.14
C TYR A 4 11.18 3.08 -33.36
N ASP A 5 10.82 2.52 -34.52
CA ASP A 5 11.43 2.81 -35.82
C ASP A 5 11.16 4.28 -36.20
N ILE A 6 12.21 5.09 -36.19
CA ILE A 6 12.22 6.53 -36.56
C ILE A 6 11.70 6.76 -37.99
N ARG A 7 11.60 5.72 -38.83
CA ARG A 7 11.01 5.81 -40.17
C ARG A 7 9.51 6.12 -40.16
N TYR A 8 8.77 5.75 -39.11
CA TYR A 8 7.33 6.04 -39.00
C TYR A 8 7.02 7.52 -38.75
N MET A 9 7.98 8.27 -38.16
CA MET A 9 7.83 9.71 -37.90
C MET A 9 8.10 10.58 -39.15
N ARG A 10 8.84 10.09 -40.15
CA ARG A 10 9.15 10.84 -41.38
C ARG A 10 8.01 10.79 -42.42
N SER A 11 7.15 9.77 -42.41
CA SER A 11 6.01 9.67 -43.34
C SER A 11 4.80 10.52 -42.94
N MET A 12 4.77 11.07 -41.72
CA MET A 12 3.64 11.86 -41.19
C MET A 12 3.57 13.32 -41.66
N LYS A 13 4.43 13.75 -42.59
CA LYS A 13 4.44 15.13 -43.14
C LYS A 13 3.38 15.42 -44.21
N LEU A 14 2.48 14.48 -44.55
CA LEU A 14 1.60 14.61 -45.73
C LEU A 14 0.08 14.56 -45.46
N PHE A 15 -0.40 14.64 -44.21
CA PHE A 15 -1.85 14.64 -43.94
C PHE A 15 -2.33 15.92 -43.23
N ASN A 16 -3.38 16.48 -43.81
CA ASN A 16 -4.04 17.75 -43.53
C ASN A 16 -4.12 18.14 -42.03
N ASN A 17 -3.80 19.41 -41.72
CA ASN A 17 -3.50 19.92 -40.38
C ASN A 17 -4.57 19.70 -39.28
N ARG A 18 -5.85 19.51 -39.64
CA ARG A 18 -6.92 19.24 -38.66
C ARG A 18 -7.02 17.77 -38.24
N LYS A 19 -6.77 16.82 -39.14
CA LYS A 19 -6.80 15.37 -38.80
C LYS A 19 -5.56 14.98 -37.98
N MET A 20 -4.41 15.60 -38.23
CA MET A 20 -3.18 15.37 -37.48
C MET A 20 -3.27 15.86 -36.02
N LEU A 21 -4.02 16.94 -35.75
CA LEU A 21 -4.23 17.43 -34.38
C LEU A 21 -5.09 16.45 -33.55
N VAL A 22 -6.17 15.93 -34.15
CA VAL A 22 -7.05 14.93 -33.53
C VAL A 22 -6.31 13.60 -33.35
N PHE A 23 -5.48 13.19 -34.31
CA PHE A 23 -4.69 11.97 -34.17
C PHE A 23 -3.60 12.11 -33.10
N LYS A 24 -2.96 13.28 -32.99
CA LYS A 24 -2.00 13.58 -31.90
C LYS A 24 -2.67 13.63 -30.54
N SER A 25 -3.88 14.19 -30.41
CA SER A 25 -4.60 14.22 -29.14
C SER A 25 -5.13 12.84 -28.74
N VAL A 26 -5.65 12.05 -29.69
CA VAL A 26 -6.09 10.67 -29.42
C VAL A 26 -4.91 9.75 -29.11
N LEU A 27 -3.79 9.86 -29.84
CA LEU A 27 -2.58 9.10 -29.54
C LEU A 27 -1.94 9.55 -28.22
N PHE A 28 -1.98 10.84 -27.89
CA PHE A 28 -1.55 11.36 -26.59
C PHE A 28 -2.45 10.84 -25.47
N CYS A 29 -3.78 10.85 -25.63
CA CYS A 29 -4.72 10.28 -24.66
C CYS A 29 -4.53 8.76 -24.50
N LEU A 30 -4.31 8.02 -25.60
CA LEU A 30 -4.06 6.58 -25.57
C LEU A 30 -2.69 6.25 -24.94
N LEU A 31 -1.66 7.05 -25.20
CA LEU A 31 -0.37 6.94 -24.52
C LEU A 31 -0.50 7.30 -23.04
N PHE A 32 -1.26 8.34 -22.69
CA PHE A 32 -1.51 8.73 -21.29
C PHE A 32 -2.31 7.67 -20.54
N SER A 33 -3.35 7.09 -21.15
CA SER A 33 -4.13 6.00 -20.56
C SER A 33 -3.35 4.68 -20.47
N CYS A 34 -2.39 4.45 -21.38
CA CYS A 34 -1.52 3.27 -21.33
C CYS A 34 -0.32 3.47 -20.37
N LEU A 35 0.08 4.73 -20.09
CA LEU A 35 0.99 5.11 -19.00
C LEU A 35 0.29 5.08 -17.62
N ASN A 36 -1.03 5.29 -17.58
CA ASN A 36 -1.87 5.19 -16.39
C ASN A 36 -2.68 3.88 -16.38
N ALA A 37 -2.01 2.73 -16.45
CA ALA A 37 -2.58 1.56 -15.80
C ALA A 37 -2.60 1.89 -14.30
N GLU A 38 -3.70 2.50 -13.84
CA GLU A 38 -3.80 3.00 -12.47
C GLU A 38 -3.55 1.84 -11.51
N ASN A 39 -2.44 1.96 -10.78
CA ASN A 39 -2.08 1.07 -9.70
C ASN A 39 -3.14 1.25 -8.61
N ILE A 40 -4.20 0.42 -8.65
CA ILE A 40 -5.32 0.48 -7.71
C ILE A 40 -4.97 -0.34 -6.46
N CYS A 41 -5.01 0.28 -5.28
CA CYS A 41 -4.79 -0.40 -4.01
C CYS A 41 -5.93 -1.37 -3.66
N PHE A 42 -7.16 -0.88 -3.69
CA PHE A 42 -8.35 -1.60 -3.24
C PHE A 42 -9.24 -1.85 -4.44
N LYS A 43 -9.28 -3.07 -4.95
CA LYS A 43 -10.09 -3.45 -6.10
C LYS A 43 -10.96 -4.65 -5.75
N ASN A 44 -12.28 -4.45 -5.80
CA ASN A 44 -13.28 -5.44 -5.42
C ASN A 44 -13.00 -6.03 -4.04
N VAL A 45 -12.80 -5.16 -3.05
CA VAL A 45 -12.53 -5.58 -1.68
C VAL A 45 -13.70 -5.27 -0.76
N THR A 46 -13.91 -6.12 0.23
CA THR A 46 -14.84 -5.85 1.35
C THR A 46 -14.05 -5.38 2.56
N VAL A 47 -14.42 -4.22 3.08
CA VAL A 47 -13.79 -3.62 4.26
C VAL A 47 -14.77 -3.63 5.41
N HIS A 48 -14.33 -4.15 6.55
CA HIS A 48 -15.04 -4.07 7.81
C HIS A 48 -14.44 -2.97 8.68
N GLY A 49 -15.29 -2.17 9.30
CA GLY A 49 -14.88 -1.11 10.23
C GLY A 49 -15.63 -1.23 11.54
N TYR A 50 -14.91 -1.07 12.64
CA TYR A 50 -15.45 -1.16 13.99
C TYR A 50 -15.12 0.10 14.77
N ASN A 51 -16.05 0.53 15.62
CA ASN A 51 -15.77 1.57 16.61
C ASN A 51 -16.29 1.23 18.00
N LEU A 52 -15.77 1.94 18.99
CA LEU A 52 -16.12 1.79 20.41
C LEU A 52 -17.59 2.07 20.74
N HIS A 53 -18.36 2.63 19.79
CA HIS A 53 -19.79 2.87 19.95
C HIS A 53 -20.65 1.74 19.34
N ASN A 54 -20.07 0.55 19.15
CA ASN A 54 -20.69 -0.61 18.51
C ASN A 54 -21.20 -0.34 17.08
N HIS A 55 -20.72 0.72 16.42
CA HIS A 55 -20.98 0.87 15.00
C HIS A 55 -20.02 -0.05 14.24
N THR A 56 -20.63 -0.96 13.49
CA THR A 56 -19.94 -1.83 12.54
C THR A 56 -20.33 -1.41 11.14
N ILE A 57 -19.36 -1.28 10.25
CA ILE A 57 -19.61 -1.12 8.82
C ILE A 57 -19.06 -2.31 8.06
N GLU A 58 -19.76 -2.65 6.98
CA GLU A 58 -19.26 -3.48 5.91
C GLU A 58 -19.38 -2.66 4.64
N LYS A 59 -18.26 -2.43 3.95
CA LYS A 59 -18.19 -1.57 2.78
C LYS A 59 -17.49 -2.31 1.66
N VAL A 60 -18.22 -2.53 0.56
CA VAL A 60 -17.63 -3.00 -0.68
C VAL A 60 -17.01 -1.81 -1.42
N ILE A 61 -15.74 -1.93 -1.76
CA ILE A 61 -14.96 -0.98 -2.54
C ILE A 61 -14.64 -1.62 -3.89
N ILE A 62 -15.21 -1.06 -4.96
CA ILE A 62 -14.99 -1.57 -6.32
C ILE A 62 -13.59 -1.19 -6.82
N SER A 63 -13.16 0.04 -6.57
CA SER A 63 -11.84 0.55 -6.97
C SER A 63 -11.52 1.83 -6.19
N SER A 64 -10.47 1.82 -5.38
CA SER A 64 -9.96 3.03 -4.72
C SER A 64 -8.46 2.95 -4.45
N ASN A 65 -7.84 4.13 -4.45
CA ASN A 65 -6.46 4.34 -4.04
C ASN A 65 -6.32 4.99 -2.68
N ASN A 66 -7.41 5.35 -2.02
CA ASN A 66 -7.38 5.89 -0.67
C ASN A 66 -8.59 5.38 0.10
N LEU A 67 -8.33 4.63 1.16
CA LEU A 67 -9.39 4.04 1.96
C LEU A 67 -10.27 5.11 2.65
N LYS A 68 -9.68 6.22 3.09
CA LYS A 68 -10.40 7.28 3.79
C LYS A 68 -11.54 7.86 2.96
N ASP A 69 -11.36 7.94 1.64
CA ASP A 69 -12.35 8.52 0.73
C ASP A 69 -13.59 7.63 0.56
N GLU A 70 -13.45 6.31 0.80
CA GLU A 70 -14.52 5.33 0.66
C GLU A 70 -15.33 5.14 1.95
N LEU A 71 -14.74 5.52 3.09
CA LEU A 71 -15.34 5.32 4.40
C LEU A 71 -16.09 6.58 4.84
N PRO A 72 -17.23 6.43 5.54
CA PRO A 72 -17.94 7.59 6.09
C PRO A 72 -17.06 8.32 7.11
N LYS A 73 -17.31 9.62 7.32
CA LYS A 73 -16.53 10.48 8.24
C LYS A 73 -16.61 10.10 9.73
N PHE A 74 -17.21 8.96 10.06
CA PHE A 74 -17.24 8.47 11.42
C PHE A 74 -15.84 8.00 11.85
N VAL A 75 -15.61 8.04 13.14
CA VAL A 75 -14.40 7.54 13.78
C VAL A 75 -14.44 6.02 13.80
N PHE A 76 -13.50 5.38 13.12
CA PHE A 76 -13.24 3.95 13.21
C PHE A 76 -11.98 3.70 14.01
N ASP A 77 -12.09 2.86 15.03
CA ASP A 77 -10.96 2.42 15.84
C ASP A 77 -10.22 1.27 15.15
N THR A 78 -10.95 0.39 14.48
CA THR A 78 -10.38 -0.78 13.81
C THR A 78 -10.89 -0.88 12.38
N ILE A 79 -9.98 -1.13 11.45
CA ILE A 79 -10.29 -1.50 10.07
C ILE A 79 -9.75 -2.90 9.81
N GLU A 80 -10.59 -3.74 9.21
CA GLU A 80 -10.28 -5.12 8.90
C GLU A 80 -10.61 -5.46 7.44
N MET A 81 -9.67 -6.14 6.80
CA MET A 81 -9.85 -6.84 5.53
C MET A 81 -9.16 -8.20 5.68
N GLU A 82 -9.87 -9.30 5.42
CA GLU A 82 -9.30 -10.63 5.42
C GLU A 82 -9.75 -11.42 4.18
N ASN A 83 -8.80 -12.06 3.50
CA ASN A 83 -9.01 -12.78 2.24
C ASN A 83 -9.48 -11.90 1.07
N GLU A 84 -9.12 -10.61 1.10
CA GLU A 84 -9.36 -9.64 0.05
C GLU A 84 -8.08 -9.49 -0.75
N ASN A 85 -8.07 -9.80 -2.05
CA ASN A 85 -6.86 -9.91 -2.89
C ASN A 85 -6.13 -8.56 -3.14
N VAL A 86 -5.54 -7.98 -2.08
CA VAL A 86 -4.78 -6.72 -2.07
C VAL A 86 -3.32 -7.04 -2.33
N ALA A 87 -2.88 -6.91 -3.58
CA ALA A 87 -1.51 -7.28 -3.96
C ALA A 87 -0.45 -6.30 -3.46
N VAL A 88 -0.74 -4.99 -3.50
CA VAL A 88 0.24 -3.93 -3.19
C VAL A 88 -0.46 -2.80 -2.44
N LEU A 89 0.16 -2.34 -1.35
CA LEU A 89 -0.19 -1.07 -0.72
C LEU A 89 0.70 0.04 -1.30
N TYR A 90 0.14 0.85 -2.19
CA TYR A 90 0.76 2.04 -2.76
C TYR A 90 0.77 3.20 -1.76
N GLU A 91 1.49 4.27 -2.12
CA GLU A 91 1.59 5.48 -1.30
C GLU A 91 0.20 6.07 -1.02
N ASN A 92 -0.02 6.53 0.21
CA ASN A 92 -1.26 7.15 0.70
C ASN A 92 -2.52 6.27 0.69
N CYS A 93 -2.42 4.96 0.41
CA CYS A 93 -3.59 4.08 0.41
C CYS A 93 -4.33 4.03 1.74
N ILE A 94 -3.60 4.10 2.85
CA ILE A 94 -4.16 4.18 4.19
C ILE A 94 -3.54 5.39 4.85
N SER A 95 -4.20 6.54 4.68
CA SER A 95 -3.66 7.83 5.12
C SER A 95 -4.70 8.72 5.80
N ASP A 96 -4.21 9.60 6.68
CA ASP A 96 -4.98 10.67 7.32
C ASP A 96 -6.21 10.16 8.10
N MET A 97 -6.09 9.00 8.75
CA MET A 97 -7.15 8.39 9.57
C MET A 97 -6.85 8.59 11.05
N ASP A 98 -7.20 9.78 11.57
CA ASP A 98 -6.77 10.26 12.89
C ASP A 98 -7.14 9.36 14.07
N SER A 99 -8.23 8.60 13.94
CA SER A 99 -8.75 7.76 15.01
C SER A 99 -8.45 6.27 14.86
N LEU A 100 -7.85 5.86 13.75
CA LEU A 100 -7.54 4.45 13.50
C LEU A 100 -6.50 3.95 14.50
N LYS A 101 -6.87 2.97 15.33
CA LYS A 101 -6.03 2.34 16.35
C LYS A 101 -5.48 1.00 15.89
N GLU A 102 -6.26 0.25 15.12
CA GLU A 102 -5.88 -1.09 14.67
C GLU A 102 -6.13 -1.26 13.17
N LEU A 103 -5.12 -1.74 12.47
CA LEU A 103 -5.20 -2.07 11.06
C LEU A 103 -4.96 -3.57 10.86
N LEU A 104 -5.99 -4.29 10.44
CA LEU A 104 -5.99 -5.74 10.28
C LEU A 104 -6.10 -6.10 8.80
N LEU A 105 -4.97 -6.44 8.17
CA LEU A 105 -4.89 -6.80 6.75
C LEU A 105 -4.39 -8.25 6.60
N LYS A 106 -5.16 -9.20 7.14
CA LYS A 106 -4.75 -10.61 7.25
C LYS A 106 -5.02 -11.35 5.95
N LYS A 107 -4.13 -12.24 5.52
CA LYS A 107 -4.38 -13.15 4.36
C LYS A 107 -4.86 -12.48 3.06
N ASN A 108 -4.44 -11.25 2.81
CA ASN A 108 -4.85 -10.47 1.64
C ASN A 108 -3.93 -10.68 0.42
N GLY A 109 -2.90 -11.51 0.56
CA GLY A 109 -1.95 -11.75 -0.53
C GLY A 109 -1.04 -10.56 -0.83
N ILE A 110 -0.84 -9.65 0.14
CA ILE A 110 0.01 -8.47 0.01
C ILE A 110 1.45 -8.92 -0.24
N GLN A 111 2.01 -8.48 -1.36
CA GLN A 111 3.38 -8.78 -1.79
C GLN A 111 4.33 -7.61 -1.53
N GLU A 112 3.81 -6.38 -1.54
CA GLU A 112 4.60 -5.17 -1.35
C GLU A 112 3.82 -4.10 -0.57
N ILE A 113 4.50 -3.44 0.35
CA ILE A 113 4.05 -2.20 0.97
C ILE A 113 5.06 -1.13 0.55
N ARG A 114 4.59 -0.09 -0.13
CA ARG A 114 5.44 1.01 -0.56
C ARG A 114 5.66 2.01 0.58
N PRO A 115 6.83 2.67 0.64
CA PRO A 115 7.03 3.77 1.57
C PRO A 115 5.91 4.82 1.43
N GLY A 116 5.39 5.30 2.55
CA GLY A 116 4.28 6.26 2.58
C GLY A 116 2.89 5.65 2.37
N ALA A 117 2.76 4.32 2.23
CA ALA A 117 1.45 3.66 2.18
C ALA A 117 0.63 3.83 3.47
N LEU A 118 1.34 3.92 4.61
CA LEU A 118 0.78 4.14 5.95
C LEU A 118 1.23 5.52 6.44
N LYS A 119 0.38 6.54 6.31
CA LYS A 119 0.79 7.94 6.55
C LYS A 119 -0.21 8.66 7.43
N ASN A 120 0.28 9.49 8.36
CA ASN A 120 -0.56 10.32 9.24
C ASN A 120 -1.64 9.48 9.96
N LEU A 121 -1.18 8.48 10.72
CA LEU A 121 -2.03 7.59 11.52
C LEU A 121 -1.70 7.75 13.02
N PRO A 122 -2.00 8.91 13.64
CA PRO A 122 -1.49 9.27 14.97
C PRO A 122 -1.99 8.37 16.10
N ALA A 123 -3.19 7.81 15.97
CA ALA A 123 -3.78 6.89 16.95
C ALA A 123 -3.38 5.42 16.74
N LEU A 124 -2.68 5.08 15.65
CA LEU A 124 -2.41 3.68 15.30
C LEU A 124 -1.47 3.02 16.31
N ARG A 125 -1.86 1.85 16.81
CA ARG A 125 -1.11 1.05 17.79
C ARG A 125 -0.79 -0.35 17.30
N ILE A 126 -1.67 -0.96 16.51
CA ILE A 126 -1.53 -2.35 16.09
C ILE A 126 -1.64 -2.45 14.57
N ILE A 127 -0.68 -3.16 13.97
CA ILE A 127 -0.75 -3.57 12.57
C ILE A 127 -0.67 -5.10 12.51
N LYS A 128 -1.68 -5.73 11.89
CA LYS A 128 -1.68 -7.16 11.57
C LYS A 128 -1.56 -7.36 10.07
N LEU A 129 -0.46 -7.97 9.64
CA LEU A 129 -0.14 -8.29 8.26
C LEU A 129 0.17 -9.79 8.11
N ASN A 130 -0.25 -10.62 9.06
CA ASN A 130 0.04 -12.05 9.05
C ASN A 130 -0.71 -12.80 7.94
N GLY A 131 -0.08 -13.85 7.40
CA GLY A 131 -0.65 -14.65 6.32
C GLY A 131 -0.56 -13.98 4.93
N ASN A 132 0.28 -12.96 4.75
CA ASN A 132 0.49 -12.30 3.45
C ASN A 132 1.69 -12.92 2.70
N LYS A 133 2.14 -12.27 1.62
CA LYS A 133 3.20 -12.75 0.72
C LYS A 133 4.38 -11.78 0.67
N LEU A 134 4.60 -11.03 1.75
CA LEU A 134 5.69 -10.07 1.82
C LEU A 134 7.03 -10.79 1.76
N LYS A 135 7.92 -10.36 0.86
CA LYS A 135 9.29 -10.91 0.72
C LYS A 135 10.36 -10.01 1.32
N THR A 136 10.11 -8.71 1.32
CA THR A 136 11.03 -7.71 1.83
C THR A 136 10.27 -6.64 2.59
N ILE A 137 10.79 -6.24 3.75
CA ILE A 137 10.36 -5.00 4.39
C ILE A 137 11.32 -3.89 3.97
N LYS A 138 10.84 -3.03 3.08
CA LYS A 138 11.62 -1.93 2.51
C LYS A 138 11.86 -0.84 3.56
N ARG A 139 12.96 -0.11 3.39
CA ARG A 139 13.25 1.11 4.16
C ARG A 139 12.06 2.06 4.11
N GLY A 140 11.73 2.66 5.25
CA GLY A 140 10.71 3.72 5.29
C GLY A 140 9.27 3.24 5.40
N VAL A 141 8.99 1.95 5.26
CA VAL A 141 7.61 1.43 5.24
C VAL A 141 6.88 1.69 6.56
N PHE A 142 7.54 1.53 7.71
CA PHE A 142 6.93 1.72 9.03
C PHE A 142 7.47 2.94 9.79
N ASN A 143 8.29 3.78 9.13
CA ASN A 143 8.99 4.86 9.82
C ASN A 143 8.02 5.86 10.46
N ASN A 144 8.39 6.35 11.64
CA ASN A 144 7.63 7.35 12.42
C ASN A 144 6.24 6.91 12.90
N LEU A 145 5.84 5.66 12.68
CA LEU A 145 4.58 5.15 13.22
C LEU A 145 4.70 4.99 14.74
N LEU A 146 3.63 5.34 15.45
CA LEU A 146 3.52 5.22 16.90
C LEU A 146 2.94 3.85 17.32
N VAL A 147 3.14 2.83 16.49
CA VAL A 147 2.63 1.48 16.73
C VAL A 147 3.42 0.78 17.81
N SER A 148 2.72 0.04 18.68
CA SER A 148 3.32 -0.80 19.71
C SER A 148 3.55 -2.23 19.24
N GLU A 149 2.79 -2.67 18.24
CA GLU A 149 2.84 -4.04 17.74
C GLU A 149 2.72 -4.13 16.22
N ILE A 150 3.61 -4.89 15.60
CA ILE A 150 3.52 -5.31 14.20
C ILE A 150 3.58 -6.83 14.11
N ASP A 151 2.55 -7.44 13.54
CA ASP A 151 2.47 -8.87 13.29
C ASP A 151 2.72 -9.19 11.81
N LEU A 152 3.90 -9.76 11.52
CA LEU A 152 4.36 -10.14 10.18
C LEU A 152 4.51 -11.66 10.05
N ARG A 153 3.91 -12.44 10.95
CA ARG A 153 3.99 -13.90 10.91
C ARG A 153 3.42 -14.47 9.62
N GLU A 154 3.84 -15.66 9.23
CA GLU A 154 3.28 -16.36 8.07
C GLU A 154 3.36 -15.50 6.79
N ASN A 155 4.54 -14.94 6.55
CA ASN A 155 4.87 -14.25 5.31
C ASN A 155 6.07 -14.97 4.65
N GLU A 156 6.63 -14.39 3.60
CA GLU A 156 7.79 -14.92 2.89
C GLU A 156 9.03 -14.03 3.06
N ILE A 157 9.14 -13.32 4.19
CA ILE A 157 10.14 -12.27 4.36
C ILE A 157 11.52 -12.90 4.43
N GLU A 158 12.37 -12.58 3.46
CA GLU A 158 13.77 -13.02 3.39
C GLU A 158 14.72 -11.94 3.92
N PHE A 159 14.37 -10.67 3.68
CA PHE A 159 15.19 -9.50 3.98
C PHE A 159 14.39 -8.38 4.64
N ILE A 160 14.97 -7.77 5.66
CA ILE A 160 14.50 -6.49 6.21
C ILE A 160 15.60 -5.46 6.00
N GLU A 161 15.30 -4.41 5.25
CA GLU A 161 16.26 -3.36 4.93
C GLU A 161 16.61 -2.52 6.16
N ASP A 162 17.83 -1.94 6.15
CA ASP A 162 18.25 -1.02 7.19
C ASP A 162 17.25 0.13 7.32
N THR A 163 16.95 0.54 8.55
CA THR A 163 16.04 1.64 8.87
C THR A 163 14.59 1.44 8.39
N ALA A 164 14.15 0.19 8.19
CA ALA A 164 12.75 -0.16 7.91
C ALA A 164 11.77 0.20 9.06
N PHE A 165 12.29 0.27 10.29
CA PHE A 165 11.55 0.58 11.52
C PHE A 165 12.13 1.81 12.25
N ASN A 166 12.54 2.83 11.49
CA ASN A 166 13.19 4.00 12.07
C ASN A 166 12.22 4.89 12.84
N ASN A 167 12.68 5.44 13.97
CA ASN A 167 11.93 6.38 14.81
C ASN A 167 10.53 5.85 15.21
N MET A 168 10.48 4.64 15.77
CA MET A 168 9.26 4.02 16.27
C MET A 168 9.31 3.90 17.80
N PRO A 169 9.19 5.02 18.55
CA PRO A 169 9.50 5.06 19.98
C PRO A 169 8.54 4.22 20.86
N GLN A 170 7.39 3.81 20.33
CA GLN A 170 6.39 3.02 21.04
C GLN A 170 6.45 1.54 20.69
N LEU A 171 7.31 1.13 19.75
CA LEU A 171 7.34 -0.24 19.25
C LEU A 171 7.91 -1.20 20.30
N LEU A 172 7.08 -2.16 20.72
CA LEU A 172 7.42 -3.16 21.74
C LEU A 172 7.58 -4.54 21.12
N VAL A 173 6.76 -4.87 20.13
CA VAL A 173 6.67 -6.23 19.59
C VAL A 173 6.67 -6.22 18.06
N ILE A 174 7.59 -7.00 17.48
CA ILE A 174 7.54 -7.40 16.07
C ILE A 174 7.50 -8.93 16.03
N ARG A 175 6.44 -9.51 15.46
CA ARG A 175 6.35 -10.97 15.27
C ARG A 175 6.75 -11.37 13.85
N LEU A 176 7.80 -12.18 13.73
CA LEU A 176 8.37 -12.62 12.45
C LEU A 176 8.42 -14.14 12.29
N THR A 177 7.85 -14.92 13.22
CA THR A 177 7.82 -16.38 13.11
C THR A 177 7.15 -16.84 11.81
N LEU A 178 7.59 -17.97 11.24
CA LEU A 178 7.09 -18.48 9.96
C LEU A 178 7.35 -17.50 8.80
N ASN A 179 8.59 -17.04 8.69
CA ASN A 179 9.15 -16.32 7.54
C ASN A 179 10.41 -17.03 7.04
N LYS A 180 11.11 -16.45 6.05
CA LYS A 180 12.31 -17.00 5.40
C LYS A 180 13.57 -16.18 5.71
N LEU A 181 13.61 -15.53 6.88
CA LEU A 181 14.63 -14.53 7.22
C LEU A 181 16.03 -15.15 7.17
N THR A 182 16.88 -14.60 6.30
CA THR A 182 18.30 -14.96 6.22
C THR A 182 19.20 -13.84 6.71
N LYS A 183 18.71 -12.60 6.71
CA LYS A 183 19.44 -11.42 7.16
C LYS A 183 18.48 -10.36 7.72
N TRP A 184 18.79 -9.87 8.91
CA TRP A 184 18.16 -8.69 9.49
C TRP A 184 19.15 -7.93 10.35
N ASN A 185 19.48 -6.72 9.93
CA ASN A 185 20.33 -5.81 10.68
C ASN A 185 19.46 -4.95 11.61
N LYS A 186 19.56 -5.19 12.91
CA LYS A 186 18.72 -4.51 13.93
C LYS A 186 19.20 -3.09 14.27
N ILE A 187 19.97 -2.44 13.39
CA ILE A 187 20.42 -1.06 13.59
C ILE A 187 19.19 -0.14 13.62
N GLY A 188 19.10 0.67 14.68
CA GLY A 188 18.00 1.63 14.89
C GLY A 188 16.96 1.24 15.93
N PHE A 189 17.03 0.03 16.50
CA PHE A 189 16.25 -0.33 17.70
C PHE A 189 17.00 0.12 18.97
N SER A 190 16.43 1.07 19.70
CA SER A 190 16.96 1.52 21.01
C SER A 190 16.58 0.59 22.16
N THR A 191 15.61 -0.31 21.95
CA THR A 191 15.09 -1.25 22.95
C THR A 191 15.35 -2.69 22.53
N HIS A 192 15.64 -3.55 23.50
CA HIS A 192 15.88 -4.97 23.28
C HIS A 192 14.61 -5.65 22.77
N LEU A 193 14.52 -5.85 21.45
CA LEU A 193 13.56 -6.76 20.86
C LEU A 193 13.94 -8.20 21.25
N THR A 194 13.18 -8.78 22.19
CA THR A 194 13.21 -10.23 22.49
C THR A 194 12.66 -11.04 21.34
#